data_AF-A0A3B8T2V9-F1
#
_entry.id   AF-A0A3B8T2V9-F1
#
_cell.length_a   1.000
_cell.length_b   1.000
_cell.length_c   1.000
_cell.angle_alpha   90.00
_cell.angle_beta   90.00
_cell.angle_gamma   90.00
#
_symmetry.space_group_name_H-M   'P 1'
#
loop_
_entity.id
_entity.type
_entity.pdbx_description
1 polymer ?
#
loop_
_entity_poly.entity_id
_entity_poly.type
_entity_poly.pdbx_seq_one_letter_code
_entity_poly.pdbx_strand_id
1 'polypeptide(L)' 'PFTMVDGGHLMYYLIEWVTGKPVSEGVQEIGFRIGTVILISLMSIAIFNDIMRIT' A
#
# COMPACT_ATOMS: atom_id res chain seq x y z
N PRO A 1 13.98 -20.28 -0.74
CA PRO A 1 13.39 -19.26 -1.62
C PRO A 1 12.54 -18.29 -0.79
N PHE A 2 13.20 -17.36 -0.12
CA PHE A 2 12.52 -16.31 0.64
C PHE A 2 11.95 -15.31 -0.36
N THR A 3 10.63 -15.23 -0.44
CA THR A 3 9.92 -14.19 -1.16
C THR A 3 10.36 -12.85 -0.58
N MET A 4 10.62 -11.89 -1.47
CA MET A 4 11.13 -10.56 -1.14
C MET A 4 10.35 -9.99 0.05
N VAL A 5 11.07 -9.57 1.09
CA VAL A 5 10.49 -8.92 2.28
C VAL A 5 10.07 -7.51 1.87
N ASP A 6 9.01 -7.41 1.08
CA ASP A 6 8.32 -6.18 0.75
C ASP A 6 7.16 -6.00 1.74
N GLY A 7 7.03 -4.80 2.30
CA GLY A 7 6.03 -4.49 3.33
C GLY A 7 4.58 -4.80 2.90
N GLY A 8 4.28 -4.74 1.60
CA GLY A 8 2.98 -5.13 1.05
C GLY A 8 2.71 -6.64 1.17
N HIS A 9 3.70 -7.49 0.87
CA HIS A 9 3.57 -8.93 1.02
C HIS A 9 3.48 -9.35 2.49
N LEU A 10 4.20 -8.68 3.39
CA LEU A 10 4.04 -8.90 4.84
C LEU A 10 2.60 -8.64 5.30
N MET A 11 1.95 -7.59 4.78
CA MET A 11 0.56 -7.29 5.10
C MET A 11 -0.39 -8.36 4.57
N TYR A 12 -0.16 -8.86 3.34
CA TYR A 12 -0.95 -9.98 2.82
C TYR A 12 -0.72 -11.26 3.63
N TYR A 13 0.51 -11.58 4.03
CA TYR A 13 0.78 -12.72 4.90
C TYR A 13 0.10 -12.63 6.27
N LEU A 14 -0.01 -11.43 6.85
CA LEU A 14 -0.79 -11.22 8.08
C LEU A 14 -2.28 -11.49 7.84
N ILE A 15 -2.83 -11.02 6.71
CA ILE A 15 -4.23 -11.28 6.34
C ILE A 15 -4.45 -12.78 6.11
N GLU A 16 -3.53 -13.47 5.44
CA GLU A 16 -3.58 -14.91 5.24
C GLU A 16 -3.49 -15.68 6.57
N TRP A 17 -2.68 -15.22 7.51
CA TRP A 17 -2.55 -15.82 8.83
C TRP A 17 -3.85 -15.70 9.65
N VAL A 18 -4.54 -14.57 9.56
CA VAL A 18 -5.84 -14.36 10.23
C VAL A 18 -6.99 -15.07 9.51
N THR A 19 -6.98 -15.08 8.18
CA THR A 19 -8.10 -15.60 7.37
C THR A 19 -7.95 -17.10 7.05
N GLY A 20 -6.74 -17.65 7.18
CA GLY A 20 -6.40 -19.04 6.84
C GLY A 20 -6.49 -19.37 5.35
N LYS A 21 -6.66 -18.36 4.48
CA LYS A 21 -6.83 -18.51 3.03
C LYS A 21 -5.87 -17.57 2.30
N PRO A 22 -5.26 -18.03 1.19
CA PRO A 22 -4.37 -17.19 0.41
C PRO A 22 -5.13 -16.01 -0.19
N VAL A 23 -4.51 -14.82 -0.15
CA VAL A 23 -5.08 -13.62 -0.76
C VAL A 23 -4.90 -13.73 -2.27
N SER A 24 -6.01 -13.68 -3.02
CA SER A 24 -5.98 -13.80 -4.47
C SER A 24 -5.20 -12.66 -5.12
N GLU A 25 -4.51 -12.96 -6.22
CA GLU A 25 -3.71 -11.99 -6.97
C GLU A 25 -4.54 -10.76 -7.41
N GLY A 26 -5.80 -10.96 -7.78
CA GLY A 26 -6.70 -9.86 -8.13
C GLY A 26 -6.99 -8.90 -6.96
N VAL A 27 -7.07 -9.41 -5.73
CA VAL A 27 -7.21 -8.55 -4.53
C VAL A 27 -5.92 -7.79 -4.27
N GLN A 28 -4.76 -8.41 -4.50
CA GLN A 28 -3.46 -7.75 -4.35
C GLN A 28 -3.29 -6.60 -5.35
N GLU A 29 -3.69 -6.82 -6.61
CA GLU A 29 -3.63 -5.80 -7.67
C GLU A 29 -4.57 -4.62 -7.39
N ILE A 30 -5.81 -4.89 -6.99
CA ILE A 30 -6.78 -3.85 -6.61
C ILE A 30 -6.28 -3.08 -5.39
N GLY A 31 -5.79 -3.78 -4.36
CA GLY A 31 -5.22 -3.17 -3.17
C GLY A 31 -4.03 -2.26 -3.50
N PHE A 32 -3.13 -2.71 -4.37
CA PHE A 32 -2.00 -1.93 -4.84
C PHE A 32 -2.43 -0.68 -5.62
N ARG A 33 -3.39 -0.82 -6.53
CA ARG A 33 -3.90 0.29 -7.34
C ARG A 33 -4.55 1.37 -6.47
N ILE A 34 -5.40 0.95 -5.53
CA ILE A 34 -6.03 1.86 -4.56
C ILE A 34 -4.98 2.52 -3.67
N GLY A 35 -4.07 1.72 -3.09
CA GLY A 35 -3.01 2.21 -2.22
C GLY A 35 -2.13 3.25 -2.91
N THR A 36 -1.79 3.02 -4.19
CA THR A 36 -0.99 3.95 -4.99
C THR A 36 -1.72 5.26 -5.24
N VAL A 37 -3.02 5.21 -5.58
CA VAL A 37 -3.83 6.42 -5.77
C VAL A 37 -3.92 7.24 -4.48
N ILE A 38 -4.13 6.58 -3.34
CA ILE A 38 -4.16 7.23 -2.03
C ILE A 38 -2.80 7.85 -1.71
N LEU A 39 -1.70 7.11 -1.92
CA LEU A 39 -0.34 7.58 -1.68
C LEU A 39 -0.05 8.85 -2.47
N ILE A 40 -0.32 8.84 -3.79
CA ILE A 40 -0.12 10.00 -4.67
C ILE A 40 -0.97 11.20 -4.21
N SER A 41 -2.21 10.95 -3.80
CA SER A 41 -3.11 12.00 -3.32
C SER A 41 -2.57 12.64 -2.04
N LEU A 42 -2.13 11.82 -1.08
CA LEU A 42 -1.52 12.30 0.16
C LEU A 42 -0.21 13.04 -0.09
N MET A 43 0.64 12.55 -1.00
CA MET A 43 1.86 13.24 -1.41
C MET A 43 1.55 14.62 -2.01
N SER A 44 0.55 14.70 -2.88
CA SER A 44 0.11 15.97 -3.48
C SER A 44 -0.33 16.98 -2.41
N ILE A 45 -1.12 16.53 -1.42
CA ILE A 45 -1.56 17.35 -0.29
C ILE A 45 -0.36 17.80 0.55
N ALA A 46 0.56 16.89 0.87
CA ALA A 46 1.75 17.20 1.65
C ALA A 46 2.64 18.24 0.95
N ILE A 47 2.88 18.07 -0.36
CA ILE A 47 3.65 19.02 -1.16
C ILE A 47 2.97 20.40 -1.19
N PHE A 48 1.65 20.44 -1.38
CA PHE A 48 0.90 21.69 -1.36
C PHE A 48 1.00 22.39 0.00
N ASN A 49 0.88 21.62 1.09
CA ASN A 49 1.03 22.14 2.44
C ASN A 49 2.46 22.66 2.70
N ASP A 50 3.50 21.97 2.20
CA ASP A 50 4.88 22.39 2.34
C ASP A 50 5.17 23.70 1.58
N ILE A 51 4.64 23.84 0.35
CA ILE A 51 4.76 25.08 -0.44
C ILE A 51 4.07 26.26 0.27
N MET A 52 2.85 26.04 0.75
CA MET A 52 2.08 27.05 1.49
C MET A 52 2.74 27.46 2.80
N ARG A 53 3.47 26.55 3.45
CA ARG A 53 4.18 26.83 4.70
C ARG A 53 5.45 27.64 4.50
N ILE A 54 6.09 27.52 3.34
CA ILE A 54 7.37 28.16 3.04
C ILE A 54 7.19 29.54 2.39
N THR A 55 6.02 29.83 1.81
CA THR A 55 5.66 31.14 1.24
C THR A 55 5.05 32.06 2.28
#